data_AF-A0A0S4V9F9-F1
#
_entry.id   AF-A0A0S4V9F9-F1
#
_cell.length_a   1.000
_cell.length_b   1.000
_cell.length_c   1.000
_cell.angle_alpha   90.00
_cell.angle_beta   90.00
_cell.angle_gamma   90.00
#
_symmetry.space_group_name_H-M   'P 1'
#
loop_
_entity.id
_entity.type
_entity.pdbx_description
1 polymer ?
#
loop_
_entity_poly.entity_id
_entity_poly.type
_entity_poly.pdbx_seq_one_letter_code
_entity_poly.pdbx_strand_id
1 'polypeptide(L)'
;MVRAGTAGDLVAPTVVDGLITHADAARERGRSILADVGRQAVVTLELPMLSSLGLLDPGLLLAVGEGRTNWRGLVRATSIVAEWNASLTVRQTIEVQRYYL
;
A
#
# COMPACT_ATOMS: atom_id res chain seq x y z
N MET A 1 25.11 0.21 16.69
CA MET A 1 24.00 0.44 17.64
C MET A 1 22.71 0.44 16.84
N VAL A 2 21.91 -0.63 16.93
CA VAL A 2 20.57 -0.70 16.30
C VAL A 2 19.56 -0.23 17.34
N ARG A 3 18.61 0.64 16.95
CA ARG A 3 17.53 1.06 17.85
C ARG A 3 16.53 -0.09 18.00
N ALA A 4 16.13 -0.39 19.22
CA ALA A 4 15.11 -1.40 19.49
C ALA A 4 13.80 -1.04 18.75
N GLY A 5 13.22 -2.00 18.03
CA GLY A 5 11.97 -1.81 17.27
C GLY A 5 12.13 -1.43 15.79
N THR A 6 13.36 -1.30 15.27
CA THR A 6 13.63 -1.13 13.84
C THR A 6 14.27 -2.39 13.27
N ALA A 7 13.94 -2.78 12.02
CA ALA A 7 14.64 -3.86 11.31
C ALA A 7 16.17 -3.62 11.34
N GLY A 8 16.60 -2.37 11.18
CA GLY A 8 17.93 -1.87 11.53
C GLY A 8 19.09 -2.45 10.72
N ASP A 9 18.78 -3.32 9.77
CA ASP A 9 19.67 -3.99 8.82
C ASP A 9 19.99 -3.10 7.62
N LEU A 10 19.05 -2.26 7.22
CA LEU A 10 19.19 -1.30 6.11
C LEU A 10 19.13 0.14 6.60
N VAL A 11 20.18 0.89 6.31
CA VAL A 11 20.27 2.33 6.62
C VAL A 11 19.47 3.11 5.58
N ALA A 12 18.53 3.94 6.04
CA ALA A 12 17.79 4.84 5.17
C ALA A 12 18.76 5.82 4.46
N PRO A 13 18.52 6.17 3.19
CA PRO A 13 19.40 7.08 2.46
C PRO A 13 19.41 8.47 3.10
N THR A 14 20.52 9.18 2.96
CA THR A 14 20.57 10.61 3.27
C THR A 14 19.70 11.37 2.27
N VAL A 15 18.72 12.12 2.78
CA VAL A 15 17.82 12.94 1.97
C VAL A 15 17.96 14.40 2.39
N VAL A 16 18.15 15.29 1.42
CA VAL A 16 18.24 16.74 1.61
C VAL A 16 17.27 17.41 0.66
N ASP A 17 16.39 18.25 1.20
CA ASP A 17 15.41 19.02 0.44
C ASP A 17 15.76 20.51 0.52
N GLY A 18 16.08 21.13 -0.63
CA GLY A 18 16.59 22.51 -0.68
C GLY A 18 15.62 23.59 -0.21
N LEU A 19 14.34 23.27 -0.08
CA LEU A 19 13.29 24.18 0.41
C LEU A 19 12.92 23.93 1.88
N ILE A 20 13.48 22.90 2.53
CA ILE A 20 13.27 22.65 3.95
C ILE A 20 14.27 23.51 4.75
N THR A 21 13.77 24.64 5.27
CA THR A 21 14.57 25.61 6.03
C THR A 21 14.37 25.54 7.55
N HIS A 22 13.45 24.69 8.03
CA HIS A 22 13.16 24.51 9.45
C HIS A 22 13.32 23.05 9.89
N ALA A 23 13.83 22.86 11.11
CA ALA A 23 14.12 21.53 11.65
C ALA A 23 12.87 20.64 11.80
N ASP A 24 11.70 21.22 12.06
CA ASP A 24 10.46 20.45 12.20
C ASP A 24 10.01 19.84 10.87
N ALA A 25 10.10 20.58 9.77
CA ALA A 25 9.83 20.05 8.44
C ALA A 25 10.83 18.94 8.07
N ALA A 26 12.11 19.11 8.39
CA ALA A 26 13.13 18.07 8.19
C ALA A 26 12.82 16.80 9.01
N ARG A 27 12.31 16.95 10.24
CA ARG A 27 11.94 15.84 11.10
C ARG A 27 10.74 15.06 10.56
N GLU A 28 9.69 15.75 10.10
CA GLU A 28 8.53 15.08 9.50
C GLU A 28 8.89 14.40 8.17
N ARG A 29 9.76 15.03 7.37
CA ARG A 29 10.31 14.41 6.16
C ARG A 29 11.03 13.09 6.49
N GLY A 30 11.89 13.11 7.51
CA GLY A 30 12.57 11.91 8.00
C GLY A 30 11.60 10.85 8.54
N ARG A 31 10.55 11.27 9.27
CA ARG A 31 9.52 10.35 9.78
C ARG A 31 8.79 9.63 8.65
N SER A 32 8.43 10.33 7.58
CA SER A 32 7.79 9.71 6.41
C SER A 32 8.68 8.64 5.77
N ILE A 33 9.99 8.91 5.62
CA ILE A 33 10.95 7.93 5.07
C ILE A 33 11.04 6.72 5.99
N LEU A 34 11.20 6.94 7.29
CA LEU A 34 11.34 5.88 8.27
C LEU A 34 10.04 5.11 8.53
N ALA A 35 8.89 5.66 8.16
CA ALA A 35 7.61 4.98 8.27
C ALA A 35 7.34 4.05 7.08
N ASP A 36 7.91 4.33 5.90
CA ASP A 36 7.75 3.53 4.68
C ASP A 36 8.80 2.42 4.54
N VAL A 37 9.16 1.80 5.67
CA VAL A 37 10.10 0.68 5.72
C VAL A 37 9.52 -0.46 6.55
N GLY A 38 10.18 -1.62 6.51
CA GLY A 38 9.72 -2.85 7.14
C GLY A 38 9.39 -3.91 6.10
N ARG A 39 8.96 -5.09 6.55
CA ARG A 39 8.61 -6.18 5.65
C ARG A 39 7.23 -5.90 5.05
N GLN A 40 7.21 -5.37 3.84
CA GLN A 40 5.99 -5.03 3.12
C GLN A 40 6.09 -5.39 1.63
N ALA A 41 4.94 -5.51 0.97
CA ALA A 41 4.85 -5.71 -0.48
C ALA A 41 3.63 -4.98 -1.05
N VAL A 42 3.73 -4.57 -2.32
CA VAL A 42 2.57 -4.17 -3.12
C VAL A 42 2.08 -5.41 -3.86
N VAL A 43 0.84 -5.80 -3.60
CA VAL A 43 0.19 -6.97 -4.20
C VAL A 43 -0.89 -6.49 -5.15
N THR A 44 -0.84 -6.94 -6.40
CA THR A 44 -1.89 -6.68 -7.38
C THR A 44 -2.96 -7.77 -7.28
N LEU A 45 -4.22 -7.37 -7.10
CA LEU A 45 -5.37 -8.27 -7.07
C LEU A 45 -6.34 -7.88 -8.16
N GLU A 46 -6.80 -8.86 -8.94
CA GLU A 46 -7.79 -8.65 -9.98
C GLU A 46 -9.06 -9.43 -9.63
N LEU A 47 -10.18 -8.73 -9.64
CA LEU A 47 -11.47 -9.29 -9.25
C LEU A 47 -12.62 -8.69 -10.08
N PRO A 48 -13.70 -9.44 -10.30
CA PRO A 48 -14.91 -8.89 -10.90
C PRO A 48 -15.51 -7.78 -10.03
N MET A 49 -16.27 -6.87 -10.65
CA MET A 49 -17.10 -5.92 -9.93
C MET A 49 -18.25 -6.67 -9.23
N LEU A 50 -18.08 -6.99 -7.95
CA LEU A 50 -19.09 -7.67 -7.14
C LEU A 50 -20.05 -6.64 -6.56
N SER A 51 -21.35 -6.88 -6.65
CA SER A 51 -22.37 -5.98 -6.07
C SER A 51 -22.28 -5.86 -4.54
N SER A 52 -21.70 -6.86 -3.86
CA SER A 52 -21.50 -6.88 -2.41
C SER A 52 -20.31 -6.06 -1.94
N LEU A 53 -19.26 -5.92 -2.76
CA LEU A 53 -18.05 -5.16 -2.43
C LEU A 53 -18.00 -3.79 -3.11
N GLY A 54 -18.63 -3.65 -4.27
CA GLY A 54 -18.55 -2.46 -5.10
C GLY A 54 -17.14 -2.18 -5.59
N LEU A 55 -16.87 -0.90 -5.83
CA LEU A 55 -15.55 -0.39 -6.15
C LEU A 55 -14.70 -0.33 -4.87
N LEU A 56 -13.48 -0.83 -4.95
CA LEU A 56 -12.51 -0.73 -3.87
C LEU A 56 -11.69 0.54 -4.07
N ASP A 57 -11.98 1.59 -3.30
CA ASP A 57 -11.34 2.89 -3.46
C ASP A 57 -9.91 2.94 -2.88
N PRO A 58 -8.99 3.72 -3.47
CA PRO A 58 -7.71 4.05 -2.84
C PRO A 58 -7.92 4.65 -1.45
N GLY A 59 -7.15 4.16 -0.47
CA GLY A 59 -7.30 4.51 0.94
C GLY A 59 -8.18 3.55 1.73
N LEU A 60 -8.88 2.61 1.07
CA LEU A 60 -9.64 1.58 1.76
C LEU A 60 -8.72 0.56 2.45
N LEU A 61 -9.01 0.26 3.71
CA LEU A 61 -8.41 -0.88 4.42
C LEU A 61 -9.27 -2.11 4.21
N LEU A 62 -8.65 -3.19 3.76
CA LEU A 62 -9.32 -4.46 3.48
C LEU A 62 -8.62 -5.63 4.16
N ALA A 63 -9.36 -6.72 4.33
CA ALA A 63 -8.84 -8.01 4.74
C ALA A 63 -8.98 -8.99 3.57
N VAL A 64 -7.87 -9.64 3.21
CA VAL A 64 -7.84 -10.68 2.18
C VAL A 64 -7.73 -12.03 2.87
N GLY A 65 -8.65 -12.93 2.54
CA GLY A 65 -8.56 -14.34 2.92
C GLY A 65 -7.85 -15.13 1.82
N GLU A 66 -6.72 -15.75 2.18
CA GLU A 66 -5.90 -16.58 1.29
C GLU A 66 -5.77 -17.99 1.91
N GLY A 67 -6.75 -18.84 1.64
CA GLY A 67 -6.81 -20.18 2.22
C GLY A 67 -6.94 -20.16 3.75
N ARG A 68 -5.86 -20.51 4.47
CA ARG A 68 -5.80 -20.51 5.95
C ARG A 68 -5.22 -19.23 6.54
N THR A 69 -4.70 -18.33 5.71
CA THR A 69 -4.10 -17.08 6.18
C THR A 69 -4.99 -15.91 5.81
N ASN A 70 -5.13 -14.98 6.75
CA ASN A 70 -5.78 -13.70 6.50
C ASN A 70 -4.74 -12.61 6.69
N TRP A 71 -4.71 -11.64 5.78
CA TRP A 71 -3.86 -10.48 5.93
C TRP A 71 -4.65 -9.21 5.64
N ARG A 72 -4.21 -8.09 6.22
CA ARG A 72 -4.82 -6.78 6.04
C ARG A 72 -3.91 -5.93 5.16
N GLY A 73 -4.53 -5.09 4.34
CA GLY A 73 -3.79 -4.18 3.48
C GLY A 73 -4.55 -2.91 3.16
N LEU A 74 -3.82 -1.94 2.64
CA LEU A 74 -4.33 -0.65 2.21
C LEU A 74 -4.36 -0.59 0.68
N VAL A 75 -5.50 -0.27 0.10
CA VAL A 75 -5.60 -0.03 -1.35
C VAL A 75 -4.84 1.23 -1.69
N ARG A 76 -3.88 1.13 -2.61
CA ARG A 76 -3.01 2.23 -3.08
C ARG A 76 -3.43 2.76 -4.44
N ALA A 77 -3.98 1.88 -5.29
CA ALA A 77 -4.48 2.22 -6.60
C ALA A 77 -5.60 1.26 -7.01
N THR A 78 -6.48 1.75 -7.87
CA THR A 78 -7.59 0.98 -8.45
C THR A 78 -7.75 1.37 -9.90
N SER A 79 -7.82 0.37 -10.78
CA SER A 79 -8.17 0.54 -12.19
C SER A 79 -9.38 -0.32 -12.53
N ILE A 80 -10.19 0.14 -13.48
CA ILE A 80 -11.42 -0.52 -13.91
C ILE A 80 -11.33 -0.76 -15.40
N VAL A 81 -11.67 -1.98 -15.82
CA VAL A 81 -11.82 -2.35 -17.22
C VAL A 81 -13.22 -2.89 -17.42
N ALA A 82 -13.89 -2.39 -18.46
CA ALA A 82 -15.19 -2.85 -18.90
C ALA A 82 -15.08 -3.33 -20.34
N GLU A 83 -15.47 -4.58 -20.57
CA GLU A 83 -15.42 -5.21 -21.88
C GLU A 83 -16.83 -5.68 -22.28
N TRP A 84 -17.15 -5.51 -23.55
CA TRP A 84 -18.40 -5.99 -24.13
C TRP A 84 -18.10 -7.06 -25.17
N ASN A 85 -18.49 -8.30 -24.88
CA ASN A 85 -18.47 -9.40 -25.84
C ASN A 85 -19.91 -9.81 -26.21
N ALA A 86 -20.44 -10.85 -25.57
CA ALA A 86 -21.86 -11.21 -25.56
C ALA A 86 -22.62 -10.54 -24.39
N SER A 87 -21.92 -10.09 -23.35
CA SER A 87 -22.48 -9.36 -22.20
C SER A 87 -21.46 -8.38 -21.62
N LEU A 88 -21.91 -7.40 -20.83
CA LEU A 88 -21.01 -6.47 -20.14
C LEU A 88 -20.28 -7.19 -19.00
N THR A 89 -18.95 -7.21 -19.06
CA THR A 89 -18.10 -7.69 -17.97
C THR A 89 -17.28 -6.51 -17.44
N VAL A 90 -17.37 -6.27 -16.13
CA VAL A 90 -16.59 -5.22 -15.45
C VAL A 90 -15.67 -5.87 -14.43
N ARG A 91 -14.38 -5.54 -14.51
CA ARG A 91 -13.33 -6.01 -13.60
C ARG A 91 -12.61 -4.82 -13.00
N GLN A 92 -12.12 -4.99 -11.79
CA GLN A 92 -11.25 -4.03 -11.14
C GLN A 92 -9.92 -4.70 -10.78
N THR A 93 -8.84 -3.96 -11.00
CA THR A 93 -7.50 -4.34 -10.57
C THR A 93 -7.06 -3.36 -9.50
N ILE A 94 -6.71 -3.86 -8.33
CA ILE A 94 -6.26 -3.06 -7.20
C ILE A 94 -4.80 -3.36 -6.87
N GLU A 95 -4.08 -2.33 -6.45
CA GLU A 95 -2.78 -2.48 -5.80
C GLU A 95 -2.96 -2.33 -4.30
N VAL A 96 -2.54 -3.33 -3.54
CA VAL A 96 -2.72 -3.38 -2.09
C VAL A 96 -1.36 -3.41 -1.40
N GLN A 97 -1.10 -2.43 -0.55
CA GLN A 97 0.06 -2.45 0.34
C GLN A 97 -0.22 -3.42 1.49
N ARG A 98 0.55 -4.51 1.53
CA ARG A 98 0.51 -5.56 2.55
C ARG A 98 1.70 -5.42 3.47
N TYR A 99 1.45 -5.47 4.78
CA TYR A 99 2.47 -5.55 5.81
C TYR A 99 2.57 -6.99 6.33
N TYR A 100 3.79 -7.50 6.47
CA TYR A 100 4.06 -8.79 7.07
C TYR A 100 4.44 -8.60 8.54
N LEU A 101 3.81 -9.39 9.41
CA LEU A 101 4.18 -9.51 10.81
C LEU A 101 5.35 -10.49 10.99
#